data_AF-J7ITN0-F1
#
_entry.id   AF-J7ITN0-F1
#
_cell.length_a   1.000
_cell.length_b   1.000
_cell.length_c   1.000
_cell.angle_alpha   90.00
_cell.angle_beta   90.00
_cell.angle_gamma   90.00
#
_symmetry.space_group_name_H-M   'P 1'
#
loop_
_entity.id
_entity.type
_entity.pdbx_description
1 polymer ?
#
loop_
_entity_poly.entity_id
_entity_poly.type
_entity_poly.pdbx_seq_one_letter_code
_entity_poly.pdbx_strand_id
1 'polypeptide(L)'
;MPNGEQLTGPVTQCVSRINSVDGFLNAVDKVFQRICPIGRCELWYRGQNQPANPTGFNLTPSIARSGRNPLMEIIYLSKFKSYAIPSVQGLPSFPIPNGSDAYWHWLFMMQHYGVPTRLLDWSRDALTALFFALDGRGPNDAGKDAAVWILNPVRLNEAFSFHSFVNPGYIPNVNERIVNLYFGPNAEIPSNKKPAAVIGPLNNTHIVAQRGVFTLFPHDKEIKSLNLFSDASNYLVEICIAAESISLISEQLKRYGVTRFTLYPDITEVRNQIALEGEEEGQLPVAAPDTTQEIATQSVKINQGKPHFTGSAFNETGSSFLSVKSHE
;
A
#
# COMPACT_ATOMS: atom_id res chain seq x y z
N MET A 1 5.79 43.49 -9.55
CA MET A 1 5.54 42.05 -9.31
C MET A 1 6.78 41.51 -8.61
N PRO A 2 6.79 41.26 -7.30
CA PRO A 2 8.00 40.72 -6.69
C PRO A 2 8.10 39.23 -7.07
N ASN A 3 9.06 38.92 -7.94
CA ASN A 3 9.61 37.59 -8.13
C ASN A 3 10.15 37.12 -6.77
N GLY A 4 9.37 36.35 -6.03
CA GLY A 4 9.88 35.60 -4.89
C GLY A 4 10.63 34.39 -5.42
N GLU A 5 11.95 34.48 -5.55
CA GLU A 5 12.80 33.31 -5.71
C GLU A 5 12.50 32.34 -4.57
N GLN A 6 11.79 31.26 -4.89
CA GLN A 6 11.55 30.18 -3.95
C GLN A 6 12.90 29.51 -3.71
N LEU A 7 13.46 29.71 -2.51
CA LEU A 7 14.74 29.12 -2.11
C LEU A 7 14.71 27.62 -2.41
N THR A 8 15.54 27.19 -3.37
CA THR A 8 15.67 25.79 -3.76
C THR A 8 16.37 25.05 -2.63
N GLY A 9 15.76 23.98 -2.11
CA GLY A 9 16.30 23.29 -0.95
C GLY A 9 15.74 21.88 -0.74
N PRO A 10 16.28 21.16 0.26
CA PRO A 10 15.63 19.98 0.83
C PRO A 10 14.19 20.28 1.29
N VAL A 11 13.33 19.28 1.20
CA VAL A 11 11.97 19.31 1.74
C VAL A 11 11.94 18.53 3.05
N THR A 12 11.83 19.25 4.16
CA THR A 12 11.85 18.70 5.53
C THR A 12 10.60 19.06 6.33
N GLN A 13 9.69 19.84 5.73
CA GLN A 13 8.46 20.31 6.35
C GLN A 13 7.35 20.33 5.30
N CYS A 14 6.13 20.04 5.77
CA CYS A 14 4.95 20.13 4.93
C CYS A 14 4.52 21.58 4.65
N VAL A 15 3.96 21.79 3.47
CA VAL A 15 3.48 23.11 3.02
C VAL A 15 2.09 23.44 3.58
N SER A 16 1.37 22.43 4.02
CA SER A 16 0.04 22.54 4.61
C SER A 16 -0.24 21.33 5.51
N ARG A 17 -0.98 21.58 6.58
CA ARG A 17 -1.57 20.55 7.44
C ARG A 17 -3.07 20.54 7.22
N ILE A 18 -3.61 19.46 6.66
CA ILE A 18 -5.01 19.36 6.25
C ILE A 18 -5.82 18.49 7.22
N ASN A 19 -7.14 18.67 7.23
CA ASN A 19 -8.08 18.03 8.16
C ASN A 19 -9.32 17.40 7.47
N SER A 20 -9.36 17.39 6.13
CA SER A 20 -10.47 16.82 5.35
C SER A 20 -9.99 16.42 3.96
N VAL A 21 -10.73 15.52 3.29
CA VAL A 21 -10.44 15.15 1.89
C VAL A 21 -10.52 16.37 0.95
N ASP A 22 -11.49 17.25 1.13
CA ASP A 22 -11.61 18.49 0.34
C ASP A 22 -10.40 19.41 0.54
N GLY A 23 -9.96 19.60 1.80
CA GLY A 23 -8.75 20.36 2.11
C GLY A 23 -7.49 19.76 1.47
N PHE A 24 -7.41 18.42 1.39
CA PHE A 24 -6.34 17.73 0.68
C PHE A 24 -6.37 18.00 -0.83
N LEU A 25 -7.53 17.86 -1.49
CA LEU A 25 -7.66 18.12 -2.93
C LEU A 25 -7.31 19.57 -3.28
N ASN A 26 -7.80 20.54 -2.50
CA ASN A 26 -7.44 21.95 -2.65
C ASN A 26 -5.92 22.19 -2.47
N ALA A 27 -5.26 21.44 -1.61
CA ALA A 27 -3.82 21.51 -1.44
C ALA A 27 -3.07 20.90 -2.64
N VAL A 28 -3.56 19.80 -3.22
CA VAL A 28 -3.03 19.21 -4.46
C VAL A 28 -3.06 20.22 -5.61
N ASP A 29 -4.17 20.96 -5.79
CA ASP A 29 -4.29 21.96 -6.85
C ASP A 29 -3.27 23.11 -6.69
N LYS A 30 -3.05 23.57 -5.45
CA LYS A 30 -2.01 24.57 -5.14
C LYS A 30 -0.61 24.03 -5.42
N VAL A 31 -0.36 22.76 -5.11
CA VAL A 31 0.92 22.10 -5.42
C VAL A 31 1.12 22.00 -6.92
N PHE A 32 0.09 21.61 -7.69
CA PHE A 32 0.15 21.57 -9.15
C PHE A 32 0.58 22.94 -9.71
N GLN A 33 -0.06 24.02 -9.29
CA GLN A 33 0.33 25.38 -9.73
C GLN A 33 1.78 25.73 -9.37
N ARG A 34 2.29 25.23 -8.24
CA ARG A 34 3.65 25.50 -7.77
C ARG A 34 4.72 24.74 -8.55
N ILE A 35 4.56 23.42 -8.73
CA ILE A 35 5.62 22.56 -9.29
C ILE A 35 5.36 22.15 -10.75
N CYS A 36 4.25 22.59 -11.36
CA CYS A 36 3.94 22.41 -12.79
C CYS A 36 3.78 23.75 -13.55
N PRO A 37 4.75 24.67 -13.52
CA PRO A 37 4.49 26.04 -13.96
C PRO A 37 4.15 26.17 -15.46
N ILE A 38 4.80 25.42 -16.38
CA ILE A 38 4.50 25.41 -17.83
C ILE A 38 5.02 24.10 -18.46
N GLY A 39 4.30 23.52 -19.42
CA GLY A 39 4.74 22.36 -20.22
C GLY A 39 4.11 21.03 -19.80
N ARG A 40 4.72 19.91 -20.19
CA ARG A 40 4.28 18.57 -19.78
C ARG A 40 4.46 18.44 -18.26
N CYS A 41 3.38 18.20 -17.53
CA CYS A 41 3.44 17.89 -16.10
C CYS A 41 2.64 16.63 -15.78
N GLU A 42 3.10 15.93 -14.75
CA GLU A 42 2.43 14.82 -14.11
C GLU A 42 2.66 14.96 -12.60
N LEU A 43 1.73 14.47 -11.78
CA LEU A 43 1.90 14.41 -10.32
C LEU A 43 1.81 12.96 -9.87
N TRP A 44 2.78 12.54 -9.08
CA TRP A 44 2.83 11.24 -8.40
C TRP A 44 2.72 11.45 -6.90
N TYR A 45 2.03 10.54 -6.23
CA TYR A 45 1.64 10.67 -4.83
C TYR A 45 2.13 9.48 -4.02
N ARG A 46 2.59 9.72 -2.79
CA ARG A 46 2.97 8.65 -1.86
C ARG A 46 2.49 8.96 -0.45
N GLY A 47 1.60 8.12 0.07
CA GLY A 47 1.21 8.14 1.47
C GLY A 47 2.30 7.56 2.38
N GLN A 48 2.50 8.18 3.53
CA GLN A 48 3.33 7.64 4.60
C GLN A 48 2.61 7.75 5.94
N ASN A 49 2.48 6.59 6.59
CA ASN A 49 1.85 6.43 7.90
C ASN A 49 2.86 6.42 9.05
N GLN A 50 4.16 6.21 8.79
CA GLN A 50 5.20 6.17 9.82
C GLN A 50 6.03 7.46 9.85
N PRO A 51 6.05 8.19 10.97
CA PRO A 51 7.10 9.17 11.19
C PRO A 51 8.41 8.42 11.42
N ALA A 52 9.42 8.63 10.57
CA ALA A 52 10.75 8.15 10.88
C ALA A 52 11.24 8.93 12.11
N ASN A 53 11.29 8.26 13.27
CA ASN A 53 11.95 8.78 14.47
C ASN A 53 13.28 9.48 14.08
N PRO A 54 13.61 10.68 14.60
CA PRO A 54 12.79 11.84 14.96
C PRO A 54 12.79 12.91 13.84
N THR A 55 13.01 12.55 12.57
CA THR A 55 13.42 13.46 11.48
C THR A 55 12.51 13.40 10.23
N GLY A 56 11.21 13.25 10.42
CA GLY A 56 10.20 13.42 9.36
C GLY A 56 10.03 12.21 8.43
N PHE A 57 9.16 12.35 7.43
CA PHE A 57 8.75 11.27 6.52
C PHE A 57 9.75 11.06 5.38
N ASN A 58 11.03 10.81 5.68
CA ASN A 58 12.08 10.72 4.68
C ASN A 58 11.78 9.67 3.59
N LEU A 59 11.99 10.06 2.34
CA LEU A 59 11.79 9.23 1.15
C LEU A 59 13.04 8.39 0.87
N THR A 60 13.27 7.41 1.75
CA THR A 60 14.39 6.46 1.67
C THR A 60 13.88 5.09 1.23
N PRO A 61 14.44 4.45 0.19
CA PRO A 61 14.03 3.09 -0.20
C PRO A 61 14.37 2.05 0.88
N SER A 62 13.64 0.95 0.92
CA SER A 62 13.70 -0.04 2.02
C SER A 62 15.10 -0.64 2.22
N ILE A 63 15.89 -0.76 1.16
CA ILE A 63 17.26 -1.28 1.24
C ILE A 63 18.27 -0.31 1.88
N ALA A 64 17.96 0.98 1.94
CA ALA A 64 18.80 1.99 2.57
C ALA A 64 18.37 2.32 4.01
N ARG A 65 17.36 1.61 4.53
CA ARG A 65 16.88 1.75 5.92
C ARG A 65 17.62 0.78 6.85
N SER A 66 17.56 1.06 8.15
CA SER A 66 18.01 0.14 9.21
C SER A 66 19.47 -0.33 9.10
N GLY A 67 20.37 0.53 8.59
CA GLY A 67 21.80 0.22 8.49
C GLY A 67 22.17 -0.87 7.48
N ARG A 68 21.25 -1.25 6.59
CA ARG A 68 21.53 -2.19 5.49
C ARG A 68 22.51 -1.58 4.49
N ASN A 69 23.29 -2.43 3.83
CA ASN A 69 24.14 -2.02 2.71
C ASN A 69 23.37 -2.21 1.40
N PRO A 70 23.03 -1.13 0.66
CA PRO A 70 22.29 -1.24 -0.60
C PRO A 70 22.93 -2.11 -1.67
N LEU A 71 24.26 -2.28 -1.64
CA LEU A 71 24.98 -3.17 -2.57
C LEU A 71 24.60 -4.65 -2.36
N MET A 72 24.03 -5.00 -1.21
CA MET A 72 23.57 -6.37 -0.92
C MET A 72 22.26 -6.73 -1.63
N GLU A 73 21.69 -5.83 -2.44
CA GLU A 73 20.49 -6.13 -3.24
C GLU A 73 20.67 -7.38 -4.11
N ILE A 74 21.88 -7.60 -4.65
CA ILE A 74 22.19 -8.78 -5.45
C ILE A 74 22.01 -10.09 -4.67
N ILE A 75 22.29 -10.07 -3.36
CA ILE A 75 22.09 -11.22 -2.46
C ILE A 75 20.60 -11.43 -2.22
N TYR A 76 19.86 -10.37 -1.90
CA TYR A 76 18.41 -10.45 -1.70
C TYR A 76 17.71 -10.98 -2.95
N LEU A 77 18.11 -10.49 -4.12
CA LEU A 77 17.63 -10.96 -5.42
C LEU A 77 17.95 -12.44 -5.65
N SER A 78 19.19 -12.85 -5.43
CA SER A 78 19.61 -14.25 -5.60
C SER A 78 18.81 -15.20 -4.70
N LYS A 79 18.64 -14.84 -3.43
CA LYS A 79 17.85 -15.64 -2.47
C LYS A 79 16.37 -15.64 -2.81
N PHE A 80 15.81 -14.48 -3.16
CA PHE A 80 14.41 -14.37 -3.56
C PHE A 80 14.11 -15.24 -4.78
N LYS A 81 14.96 -15.20 -5.82
CA LYS A 81 14.85 -16.10 -6.98
C LYS A 81 14.83 -17.57 -6.57
N SER A 82 15.66 -17.98 -5.62
CA SER A 82 15.72 -19.37 -5.17
C SER A 82 14.49 -19.79 -4.36
N TYR A 83 13.97 -18.92 -3.50
CA TYR A 83 12.89 -19.28 -2.56
C TYR A 83 11.50 -19.00 -3.11
N ALA A 84 11.36 -18.02 -4.01
CA ALA A 84 10.07 -17.63 -4.53
C ALA A 84 9.54 -18.61 -5.57
N ILE A 85 10.40 -19.36 -6.30
CA ILE A 85 10.01 -20.23 -7.43
C ILE A 85 8.74 -21.07 -7.18
N PRO A 86 8.61 -21.81 -6.06
CA PRO A 86 7.39 -22.59 -5.78
C PRO A 86 6.13 -21.73 -5.66
N SER A 87 6.28 -20.49 -5.18
CA SER A 87 5.18 -19.53 -5.01
C SER A 87 4.89 -18.72 -6.28
N VAL A 88 5.88 -18.46 -7.14
CA VAL A 88 5.67 -17.71 -8.39
C VAL A 88 5.07 -18.57 -9.49
N GLN A 89 5.38 -19.87 -9.52
CA GLN A 89 4.86 -20.80 -10.52
C GLN A 89 3.33 -20.97 -10.46
N GLY A 90 2.71 -20.68 -9.31
CA GLY A 90 1.26 -20.67 -9.13
C GLY A 90 0.58 -19.36 -9.51
N LEU A 91 1.33 -18.31 -9.87
CA LEU A 91 0.74 -17.04 -10.32
C LEU A 91 0.35 -17.12 -11.80
N PRO A 92 -0.82 -16.58 -12.21
CA PRO A 92 -1.24 -16.64 -13.60
C PRO A 92 -0.22 -15.94 -14.51
N SER A 93 0.32 -16.71 -15.47
CA SER A 93 1.02 -16.27 -16.68
C SER A 93 1.85 -14.99 -16.57
N PHE A 94 3.06 -15.10 -16.03
CA PHE A 94 4.10 -14.10 -16.27
C PHE A 94 5.36 -14.76 -16.83
N PRO A 95 5.63 -14.70 -18.15
CA PRO A 95 6.93 -15.10 -18.66
C PRO A 95 7.96 -14.09 -18.16
N ILE A 96 8.76 -14.48 -17.17
CA ILE A 96 9.92 -13.68 -16.79
C ILE A 96 10.85 -13.68 -18.01
N PRO A 97 11.13 -12.53 -18.63
CA PRO A 97 11.97 -12.48 -19.82
C PRO A 97 13.36 -12.98 -19.46
N ASN A 98 14.06 -13.55 -20.44
CA ASN A 98 15.45 -13.94 -20.27
C ASN A 98 16.37 -12.71 -20.31
N GLY A 99 17.60 -12.85 -19.79
CA GLY A 99 18.63 -11.82 -19.90
C GLY A 99 18.51 -10.68 -18.89
N SER A 100 18.91 -9.47 -19.30
CA SER A 100 18.95 -8.29 -18.43
C SER A 100 17.57 -7.88 -17.94
N ASP A 101 16.53 -8.08 -18.74
CA ASP A 101 15.18 -7.63 -18.41
C ASP A 101 14.62 -8.43 -17.23
N ALA A 102 15.03 -9.69 -17.08
CA ALA A 102 14.70 -10.54 -15.93
C ALA A 102 15.00 -9.84 -14.61
N TYR A 103 16.13 -9.13 -14.53
CA TYR A 103 16.56 -8.45 -13.33
C TYR A 103 15.49 -7.49 -12.81
N TRP A 104 14.92 -6.66 -13.69
CA TRP A 104 13.89 -5.70 -13.32
C TRP A 104 12.62 -6.40 -12.84
N HIS A 105 12.12 -7.39 -13.57
CA HIS A 105 10.92 -8.13 -13.15
C HIS A 105 11.05 -8.71 -11.74
N TRP A 106 12.20 -9.31 -11.43
CA TRP A 106 12.47 -9.83 -10.09
C TRP A 106 12.60 -8.73 -9.04
N LEU A 107 13.19 -7.58 -9.35
CA LEU A 107 13.31 -6.45 -8.42
C LEU A 107 11.92 -5.88 -8.06
N PHE A 108 11.02 -5.76 -9.02
CA PHE A 108 9.65 -5.30 -8.78
C PHE A 108 8.83 -6.31 -7.97
N MET A 109 9.04 -7.61 -8.21
CA MET A 109 8.46 -8.66 -7.37
C MET A 109 8.98 -8.62 -5.93
N MET A 110 10.29 -8.44 -5.74
CA MET A 110 10.87 -8.26 -4.41
C MET A 110 10.19 -7.12 -3.67
N GLN A 111 10.03 -5.96 -4.33
CA GLN A 111 9.34 -4.80 -3.76
C GLN A 111 7.89 -5.14 -3.37
N HIS A 112 7.16 -5.83 -4.26
CA HIS A 112 5.77 -6.22 -4.01
C HIS A 112 5.63 -7.13 -2.78
N TYR A 113 6.55 -8.08 -2.58
CA TYR A 113 6.55 -9.00 -1.45
C TYR A 113 7.38 -8.52 -0.25
N GLY A 114 7.76 -7.24 -0.20
CA GLY A 114 8.40 -6.62 0.96
C GLY A 114 9.88 -7.00 1.17
N VAL A 115 10.52 -7.64 0.19
CA VAL A 115 11.97 -7.84 0.20
C VAL A 115 12.65 -6.48 -0.04
N PRO A 116 13.70 -6.11 0.72
CA PRO A 116 14.34 -4.81 0.57
C PRO A 116 14.84 -4.54 -0.86
N THR A 117 14.47 -3.38 -1.42
CA THR A 117 14.91 -2.92 -2.74
C THR A 117 15.30 -1.44 -2.73
N ARG A 118 15.93 -0.98 -3.81
CA ARG A 118 16.17 0.46 -4.05
C ARG A 118 15.02 1.18 -4.78
N LEU A 119 13.85 0.57 -4.88
CA LEU A 119 12.65 1.19 -5.42
C LEU A 119 11.89 1.95 -4.32
N LEU A 120 11.20 3.02 -4.72
CA LEU A 120 10.08 3.57 -3.98
C LEU A 120 8.84 3.55 -4.87
N ASP A 121 7.75 3.06 -4.30
CA ASP A 121 6.41 3.06 -4.88
C ASP A 121 5.74 4.43 -4.76
N TRP A 122 4.99 4.77 -5.80
CA TRP A 122 4.18 5.97 -5.92
C TRP A 122 2.88 5.59 -6.63
N SER A 123 1.86 6.42 -6.48
CA SER A 123 0.59 6.30 -7.18
C SER A 123 0.36 7.50 -8.08
N ARG A 124 -0.31 7.31 -9.21
CA ARG A 124 -0.88 8.41 -10.02
C ARG A 124 -2.23 8.91 -9.48
N ASP A 125 -2.69 8.37 -8.37
CA ASP A 125 -3.97 8.67 -7.75
C ASP A 125 -3.76 9.29 -6.37
N ALA A 126 -4.23 10.53 -6.21
CA ALA A 126 -4.06 11.29 -4.99
C ALA A 126 -4.82 10.67 -3.80
N LEU A 127 -6.01 10.11 -4.03
CA LEU A 127 -6.83 9.52 -2.96
C LEU A 127 -6.31 8.14 -2.56
N THR A 128 -5.73 7.39 -3.50
CA THR A 128 -4.99 6.15 -3.19
C THR A 128 -3.82 6.44 -2.26
N ALA A 129 -3.03 7.48 -2.55
CA ALA A 129 -1.93 7.87 -1.67
C ALA A 129 -2.42 8.40 -0.31
N LEU A 130 -3.52 9.16 -0.28
CA LEU A 130 -4.13 9.58 0.97
C LEU A 130 -4.56 8.37 1.81
N PHE A 131 -5.21 7.37 1.19
CA PHE A 131 -5.54 6.11 1.86
C PHE A 131 -4.30 5.45 2.48
N PHE A 132 -3.20 5.32 1.74
CA PHE A 132 -1.96 4.73 2.28
C PHE A 132 -1.28 5.54 3.39
N ALA A 133 -1.56 6.84 3.50
CA ALA A 133 -1.09 7.63 4.63
C ALA A 133 -1.83 7.26 5.94
N LEU A 134 -3.06 6.72 5.83
CA LEU A 134 -3.95 6.43 6.95
C LEU A 134 -4.04 4.93 7.28
N ASP A 135 -3.91 4.06 6.28
CA ASP A 135 -4.01 2.61 6.43
C ASP A 135 -2.85 2.04 7.28
N GLY A 136 -3.11 0.95 8.01
CA GLY A 136 -2.10 0.22 8.78
C GLY A 136 -1.54 0.95 10.02
N ARG A 137 -2.17 2.05 10.45
CA ARG A 137 -1.77 2.79 11.66
C ARG A 137 -2.14 2.03 12.93
N GLY A 138 -1.20 1.97 13.87
CA GLY A 138 -1.37 1.24 15.14
C GLY A 138 -1.36 2.15 16.38
N PRO A 139 -1.41 1.56 17.59
CA PRO A 139 -1.36 2.30 18.85
C PRO A 139 -0.13 3.21 18.98
N ASN A 140 1.01 2.81 18.40
CA ASN A 140 2.26 3.59 18.41
C ASN A 140 2.21 4.85 17.54
N ASP A 141 1.18 5.01 16.71
CA ASP A 141 0.99 6.14 15.80
C ASP A 141 -0.09 7.12 16.33
N ALA A 142 -0.62 6.87 17.53
CA ALA A 142 -1.60 7.75 18.17
C ALA A 142 -1.02 9.15 18.37
N GLY A 143 -1.81 10.18 17.98
CA GLY A 143 -1.42 11.58 18.11
C GLY A 143 -0.32 12.04 17.14
N LYS A 144 0.11 11.20 16.19
CA LYS A 144 1.09 11.57 15.17
C LYS A 144 0.40 11.90 13.87
N ASP A 145 0.85 12.94 13.17
CA ASP A 145 0.35 13.25 11.83
C ASP A 145 0.67 12.11 10.84
N ALA A 146 0.05 12.15 9.67
CA ALA A 146 0.48 11.38 8.50
C ALA A 146 1.03 12.34 7.44
N ALA A 147 1.59 11.80 6.36
CA ALA A 147 2.02 12.63 5.23
C ALA A 147 1.63 12.04 3.87
N VAL A 148 1.36 12.93 2.93
CA VAL A 148 1.32 12.61 1.50
C VAL A 148 2.40 13.42 0.80
N TRP A 149 3.32 12.73 0.15
CA TRP A 149 4.32 13.32 -0.73
C TRP A 149 3.74 13.48 -2.13
N ILE A 150 4.05 14.60 -2.77
CA ILE A 150 3.69 14.91 -4.15
C ILE A 150 4.97 15.18 -4.94
N LEU A 151 5.18 14.41 -6.00
CA LEU A 151 6.33 14.45 -6.88
C LEU A 151 5.90 14.90 -8.28
N ASN A 152 6.65 15.82 -8.88
CA ASN A 152 6.68 16.02 -10.32
C ASN A 152 7.81 15.15 -10.92
N PRO A 153 7.48 13.97 -11.47
CA PRO A 153 8.48 13.04 -12.00
C PRO A 153 9.15 13.58 -13.27
N VAL A 154 8.47 14.44 -14.04
CA VAL A 154 9.03 15.06 -15.24
C VAL A 154 10.19 15.97 -14.83
N ARG A 155 9.98 16.85 -13.85
CA ARG A 155 11.03 17.72 -13.30
C ARG A 155 12.17 16.94 -12.66
N LEU A 156 11.88 15.88 -11.91
CA LEU A 156 12.93 15.00 -11.38
C LEU A 156 13.80 14.43 -12.51
N ASN A 157 13.18 13.97 -13.61
CA ASN A 157 13.88 13.34 -14.72
C ASN A 157 14.59 14.32 -15.66
N GLU A 158 14.41 15.64 -15.52
CA GLU A 158 15.26 16.64 -16.21
C GLU A 158 16.75 16.50 -15.83
N ALA A 159 17.05 15.82 -14.72
CA ALA A 159 18.42 15.50 -14.30
C ALA A 159 19.11 14.41 -15.13
N PHE A 160 18.40 13.78 -16.08
CA PHE A 160 18.92 12.68 -16.91
C PHE A 160 18.65 12.93 -18.40
N SER A 161 19.52 12.39 -19.25
CA SER A 161 19.35 12.37 -20.70
C SER A 161 19.27 10.92 -21.17
N PHE A 162 18.09 10.32 -21.10
CA PHE A 162 17.89 8.91 -21.47
C PHE A 162 18.05 8.65 -22.97
N HIS A 163 17.57 9.56 -23.82
CA HIS A 163 17.77 9.50 -25.26
C HIS A 163 18.02 10.90 -25.80
N SER A 164 18.85 11.02 -26.84
CA SER A 164 19.13 12.33 -27.46
C SER A 164 17.94 12.92 -28.24
N PHE A 165 16.95 12.09 -28.58
CA PHE A 165 15.79 12.46 -29.39
C PHE A 165 14.50 12.67 -28.57
N VAL A 166 14.54 12.53 -27.24
CA VAL A 166 13.38 12.79 -26.36
C VAL A 166 13.57 14.10 -25.61
N ASN A 167 12.45 14.74 -25.27
CA ASN A 167 12.49 15.94 -24.44
C ASN A 167 13.00 15.61 -23.02
N PRO A 168 13.66 16.57 -22.34
CA PRO A 168 13.97 16.47 -20.92
C PRO A 168 12.75 16.08 -20.08
N GLY A 169 12.97 15.30 -19.02
CA GLY A 169 11.88 14.80 -18.18
C GLY A 169 11.13 13.60 -18.76
N TYR A 170 11.68 12.92 -19.77
CA TYR A 170 11.19 11.62 -20.22
C TYR A 170 11.17 10.61 -19.07
N ILE A 171 10.06 9.86 -18.94
CA ILE A 171 9.89 8.82 -17.93
C ILE A 171 9.98 7.47 -18.66
N PRO A 172 11.13 6.79 -18.61
CA PRO A 172 11.34 5.56 -19.35
C PRO A 172 10.64 4.36 -18.71
N ASN A 173 10.39 3.34 -19.52
CA ASN A 173 10.13 2.00 -19.01
C ASN A 173 11.44 1.38 -18.50
N VAL A 174 11.39 0.64 -17.39
CA VAL A 174 12.58 0.02 -16.80
C VAL A 174 13.30 -0.97 -17.72
N ASN A 175 12.60 -1.56 -18.70
CA ASN A 175 13.18 -2.48 -19.67
C ASN A 175 13.93 -1.77 -20.80
N GLU A 176 13.93 -0.43 -20.85
CA GLU A 176 14.78 0.28 -21.80
C GLU A 176 16.25 0.12 -21.45
N ARG A 177 17.07 -0.19 -22.47
CA ARG A 177 18.51 -0.45 -22.31
C ARG A 177 19.23 0.65 -21.53
N ILE A 178 18.87 1.92 -21.75
CA ILE A 178 19.52 3.05 -21.09
C ILE A 178 19.28 3.06 -19.57
N VAL A 179 18.12 2.59 -19.10
CA VAL A 179 17.84 2.46 -17.66
C VAL A 179 18.79 1.44 -17.05
N ASN A 180 19.06 0.33 -17.74
CA ASN A 180 20.05 -0.66 -17.29
C ASN A 180 21.48 -0.12 -17.28
N LEU A 181 21.84 0.79 -18.19
CA LEU A 181 23.14 1.43 -18.20
C LEU A 181 23.34 2.38 -17.01
N TYR A 182 22.31 3.12 -16.60
CA TYR A 182 22.41 4.07 -15.48
C TYR A 182 22.12 3.48 -14.11
N PHE A 183 21.20 2.53 -14.03
CA PHE A 183 20.66 2.05 -12.77
C PHE A 183 20.77 0.53 -12.61
N GLY A 184 21.25 -0.22 -13.61
CA GLY A 184 21.41 -1.67 -13.51
C GLY A 184 22.44 -2.09 -12.47
N PRO A 185 22.51 -3.39 -12.12
CA PRO A 185 23.44 -3.91 -11.11
C PRO A 185 24.92 -3.76 -11.50
N ASN A 186 25.20 -3.62 -12.81
CA ASN A 186 26.53 -3.41 -13.36
C ASN A 186 26.72 -1.98 -13.90
N ALA A 187 25.84 -1.05 -13.55
CA ALA A 187 26.00 0.34 -13.93
C ALA A 187 27.30 0.88 -13.31
N GLU A 188 28.07 1.64 -14.08
CA GLU A 188 29.13 2.45 -13.50
C GLU A 188 28.51 3.44 -12.52
N ILE A 189 29.20 3.71 -11.40
CA ILE A 189 28.69 4.60 -10.36
C ILE A 189 28.39 5.96 -11.00
N PRO A 190 27.11 6.37 -11.09
CA PRO A 190 26.77 7.56 -11.84
C PRO A 190 27.28 8.80 -11.09
N SER A 191 27.81 9.76 -11.86
CA SER A 191 28.16 11.09 -11.32
C SER A 191 26.93 11.78 -10.72
N ASN A 192 25.75 11.52 -11.30
CA ASN A 192 24.47 11.92 -10.75
C ASN A 192 23.88 10.82 -9.84
N LYS A 193 23.85 11.06 -8.53
CA LYS A 193 23.30 10.14 -7.53
C LYS A 193 21.78 10.29 -7.28
N LYS A 194 21.08 11.10 -8.08
CA LYS A 194 19.62 11.22 -7.97
C LYS A 194 18.92 9.92 -8.37
N PRO A 195 17.74 9.61 -7.80
CA PRO A 195 16.88 8.61 -8.39
C PRO A 195 16.22 9.14 -9.66
N ALA A 196 15.76 8.23 -10.52
CA ALA A 196 14.91 8.54 -11.67
C ALA A 196 13.48 8.03 -11.46
N ALA A 197 12.50 8.78 -11.94
CA ALA A 197 11.15 8.30 -12.16
C ALA A 197 11.13 7.30 -13.33
N VAL A 198 10.50 6.14 -13.16
CA VAL A 198 10.43 5.06 -14.14
C VAL A 198 9.06 4.38 -14.12
N ILE A 199 8.69 3.77 -15.24
CA ILE A 199 7.51 2.89 -15.33
C ILE A 199 7.95 1.44 -15.21
N GLY A 200 7.46 0.78 -14.16
CA GLY A 200 7.67 -0.66 -13.93
C GLY A 200 6.75 -1.54 -14.77
N PRO A 201 6.96 -2.86 -14.75
CA PRO A 201 6.01 -3.81 -15.31
C PRO A 201 4.68 -3.75 -14.53
N LEU A 202 3.57 -3.50 -15.23
CA LEU A 202 2.22 -3.56 -14.68
C LEU A 202 1.72 -5.01 -14.64
N ASN A 203 2.38 -5.85 -13.85
CA ASN A 203 2.20 -7.31 -13.87
C ASN A 203 1.42 -7.87 -12.67
N ASN A 204 0.80 -7.00 -11.87
CA ASN A 204 -0.03 -7.39 -10.74
C ASN A 204 -1.26 -6.47 -10.66
N THR A 205 -2.42 -7.06 -10.36
CA THR A 205 -3.70 -6.36 -10.17
C THR A 205 -3.61 -5.25 -9.12
N HIS A 206 -2.78 -5.41 -8.08
CA HIS A 206 -2.54 -4.40 -7.04
C HIS A 206 -1.87 -3.16 -7.65
N ILE A 207 -0.83 -3.34 -8.46
CA ILE A 207 -0.12 -2.22 -9.11
C ILE A 207 -1.07 -1.49 -10.07
N VAL A 208 -1.94 -2.22 -10.77
CA VAL A 208 -2.93 -1.63 -11.68
C VAL A 208 -4.00 -0.84 -10.91
N ALA A 209 -4.59 -1.44 -9.87
CA ALA A 209 -5.62 -0.80 -9.04
C ALA A 209 -5.09 0.47 -8.36
N GLN A 210 -3.84 0.44 -7.92
CA GLN A 210 -3.18 1.56 -7.25
C GLN A 210 -2.58 2.59 -8.21
N ARG A 211 -2.67 2.35 -9.53
CA ARG A 211 -2.04 3.17 -10.59
C ARG A 211 -0.55 3.40 -10.30
N GLY A 212 0.14 2.31 -9.97
CA GLY A 212 1.49 2.27 -9.43
C GLY A 212 2.57 2.73 -10.42
N VAL A 213 3.48 3.56 -9.92
CA VAL A 213 4.65 4.14 -10.61
C VAL A 213 5.80 4.25 -9.61
N PHE A 214 7.04 4.45 -10.07
CA PHE A 214 8.20 4.18 -9.22
C PHE A 214 9.32 5.18 -9.41
N THR A 215 10.03 5.49 -8.33
CA THR A 215 11.37 6.08 -8.41
C THR A 215 12.43 5.02 -8.13
N LEU A 216 13.43 4.94 -9.00
CA LEU A 216 14.53 4.00 -8.94
C LEU A 216 15.79 4.73 -8.49
N PHE A 217 16.32 4.36 -7.33
CA PHE A 217 17.58 4.91 -6.82
C PHE A 217 18.78 4.23 -7.51
N PRO A 218 19.95 4.90 -7.56
CA PRO A 218 21.17 4.29 -8.08
C PRO A 218 21.59 3.09 -7.23
N HIS A 219 22.29 2.14 -7.87
CA HIS A 219 22.94 1.03 -7.18
C HIS A 219 24.24 1.53 -6.52
N ASP A 220 24.11 2.28 -5.43
CA ASP A 220 25.22 2.91 -4.70
C ASP A 220 25.16 2.52 -3.22
N LYS A 221 26.33 2.44 -2.56
CA LYS A 221 26.44 2.18 -1.12
C LYS A 221 25.75 3.27 -0.30
N GLU A 222 25.80 4.52 -0.76
CA GLU A 222 25.25 5.69 -0.09
C GLU A 222 24.02 6.21 -0.86
N ILE A 223 22.84 5.79 -0.41
CA ILE A 223 21.58 6.28 -0.95
C ILE A 223 21.08 7.46 -0.10
N LYS A 224 20.96 8.63 -0.74
CA LYS A 224 20.37 9.83 -0.16
C LYS A 224 18.86 9.83 -0.34
N SER A 225 18.09 10.16 0.70
CA SER A 225 16.63 10.29 0.62
C SER A 225 16.21 11.33 -0.41
N LEU A 226 15.15 11.04 -1.17
CA LEU A 226 14.69 11.91 -2.27
C LEU A 226 14.36 13.34 -1.82
N ASN A 227 13.82 13.49 -0.62
CA ASN A 227 13.46 14.79 -0.05
C ASN A 227 14.66 15.60 0.45
N LEU A 228 15.85 15.00 0.58
CA LEU A 228 17.03 15.67 1.13
C LEU A 228 17.97 16.25 0.06
N PHE A 229 17.68 16.10 -1.22
CA PHE A 229 18.44 16.72 -2.31
C PHE A 229 18.32 18.26 -2.24
N SER A 230 19.38 18.96 -2.63
CA SER A 230 19.46 20.43 -2.50
C SER A 230 18.46 21.17 -3.37
N ASP A 231 17.88 20.51 -4.37
CA ASP A 231 16.88 21.05 -5.27
C ASP A 231 15.54 20.31 -5.18
N ALA A 232 15.33 19.52 -4.10
CA ALA A 232 14.13 18.71 -3.94
C ALA A 232 12.84 19.53 -4.02
N SER A 233 12.82 20.75 -3.47
CA SER A 233 11.68 21.66 -3.50
C SER A 233 11.20 22.05 -4.91
N ASN A 234 12.02 21.82 -5.95
CA ASN A 234 11.66 22.12 -7.34
C ASN A 234 10.70 21.09 -7.94
N TYR A 235 10.71 19.87 -7.40
CA TYR A 235 9.93 18.75 -7.93
C TYR A 235 9.17 17.98 -6.86
N LEU A 236 9.32 18.32 -5.58
CA LEU A 236 8.75 17.57 -4.47
C LEU A 236 8.09 18.49 -3.45
N VAL A 237 6.94 18.07 -2.94
CA VAL A 237 6.19 18.75 -1.87
C VAL A 237 5.64 17.72 -0.89
N GLU A 238 5.51 18.11 0.39
CA GLU A 238 4.90 17.31 1.44
C GLU A 238 3.62 17.99 1.96
N ILE A 239 2.55 17.22 2.15
CA ILE A 239 1.32 17.64 2.83
C ILE A 239 1.16 16.80 4.09
N CYS A 240 1.00 17.45 5.25
CA CYS A 240 0.70 16.78 6.50
C CYS A 240 -0.81 16.53 6.63
N ILE A 241 -1.18 15.38 7.18
CA ILE A 241 -2.55 15.04 7.56
C ILE A 241 -2.66 15.10 9.08
N ALA A 242 -3.57 15.93 9.57
CA ALA A 242 -3.78 16.14 10.99
C ALA A 242 -4.17 14.84 11.70
N ALA A 243 -3.44 14.46 12.75
CA ALA A 243 -3.68 13.26 13.54
C ALA A 243 -5.13 13.14 14.03
N GLU A 244 -5.70 14.26 14.51
CA GLU A 244 -7.07 14.35 15.01
C GLU A 244 -8.14 14.16 13.93
N SER A 245 -7.77 14.26 12.65
CA SER A 245 -8.68 14.14 11.50
C SER A 245 -8.59 12.81 10.78
N ILE A 246 -7.68 11.91 11.18
CA ILE A 246 -7.44 10.63 10.50
C ILE A 246 -8.72 9.80 10.41
N SER A 247 -9.46 9.63 11.51
CA SER A 247 -10.72 8.87 11.52
C SER A 247 -11.77 9.49 10.60
N LEU A 248 -11.93 10.81 10.63
CA LEU A 248 -12.85 11.53 9.76
C LEU A 248 -12.51 11.33 8.27
N ILE A 249 -11.24 11.47 7.91
CA ILE A 249 -10.77 11.35 6.52
C ILE A 249 -10.92 9.91 6.03
N SER A 250 -10.61 8.90 6.86
CA SER A 250 -10.83 7.50 6.51
C SER A 250 -12.29 7.21 6.18
N GLU A 251 -13.24 7.74 6.97
CA GLU A 251 -14.68 7.62 6.69
C GLU A 251 -15.11 8.39 5.44
N GLN A 252 -14.46 9.52 5.12
CA GLN A 252 -14.70 10.21 3.84
C GLN A 252 -14.22 9.39 2.65
N LEU A 253 -13.02 8.79 2.73
CA LEU A 253 -12.48 7.93 1.69
C LEU A 253 -13.38 6.71 1.44
N LYS A 254 -13.86 6.04 2.51
CA LYS A 254 -14.83 4.94 2.39
C LYS A 254 -16.09 5.39 1.62
N ARG A 255 -16.64 6.56 1.95
CA ARG A 255 -17.80 7.14 1.25
C ARG A 255 -17.55 7.48 -0.22
N TYR A 256 -16.30 7.79 -0.59
CA TYR A 256 -15.91 8.02 -1.98
C TYR A 256 -15.50 6.74 -2.72
N GLY A 257 -15.67 5.58 -2.10
CA GLY A 257 -15.35 4.28 -2.71
C GLY A 257 -13.86 3.94 -2.70
N VAL A 258 -13.03 4.69 -1.96
CA VAL A 258 -11.60 4.38 -1.78
C VAL A 258 -11.47 3.50 -0.55
N THR A 259 -11.52 2.20 -0.77
CA THR A 259 -11.48 1.18 0.29
C THR A 259 -10.32 0.23 0.12
N ARG A 260 -9.99 -0.48 1.21
CA ARG A 260 -8.98 -1.55 1.18
C ARG A 260 -9.28 -2.58 0.09
N PHE A 261 -10.56 -2.99 -0.05
CA PHE A 261 -11.02 -3.91 -1.07
C PHE A 261 -10.74 -3.42 -2.50
N THR A 262 -10.98 -2.14 -2.79
CA THR A 262 -10.73 -1.57 -4.13
C THR A 262 -9.24 -1.45 -4.48
N LEU A 263 -8.36 -1.33 -3.48
CA LEU A 263 -6.91 -1.14 -3.66
C LEU A 263 -6.09 -2.43 -3.54
N TYR A 264 -6.65 -3.44 -2.88
CA TYR A 264 -6.08 -4.77 -2.69
C TYR A 264 -7.13 -5.83 -3.06
N PRO A 265 -7.39 -6.06 -4.35
CA PRO A 265 -8.39 -7.02 -4.80
C PRO A 265 -7.87 -8.46 -4.72
N ASP A 266 -7.40 -8.87 -3.55
CA ASP A 266 -7.00 -10.25 -3.28
C ASP A 266 -8.09 -11.03 -2.53
N ILE A 267 -7.94 -12.35 -2.51
CA ILE A 267 -8.95 -13.24 -1.90
C ILE A 267 -9.12 -12.99 -0.39
N THR A 268 -8.08 -12.48 0.28
CA THR A 268 -8.14 -12.14 1.71
C THR A 268 -9.08 -10.96 1.91
N GLU A 269 -8.96 -9.94 1.08
CA GLU A 269 -9.82 -8.76 1.15
C GLU A 269 -11.24 -9.04 0.64
N VAL A 270 -11.42 -9.93 -0.33
CA VAL A 270 -12.76 -10.44 -0.72
C VAL A 270 -13.46 -11.05 0.50
N ARG A 271 -12.78 -11.94 1.24
CA ARG A 271 -13.35 -12.55 2.46
C ARG A 271 -13.70 -11.48 3.51
N ASN A 272 -12.81 -10.51 3.73
CA ASN A 272 -13.04 -9.45 4.71
C ASN A 272 -14.25 -8.58 4.31
N GLN A 273 -14.38 -8.26 3.03
CA GLN A 273 -15.51 -7.50 2.48
C GLN A 273 -16.84 -8.25 2.65
N ILE A 274 -16.87 -9.56 2.35
CA ILE A 274 -18.06 -10.40 2.56
C ILE A 274 -18.45 -10.46 4.03
N ALA A 275 -17.48 -10.57 4.94
CA ALA A 275 -17.77 -10.59 6.38
C ALA A 275 -18.41 -9.28 6.84
N LEU A 276 -17.88 -8.13 6.37
CA LEU A 276 -18.44 -6.81 6.67
C LEU A 276 -19.87 -6.67 6.12
N GLU A 277 -20.10 -7.02 4.86
CA GLU A 277 -21.43 -6.99 4.24
C GLU A 277 -22.41 -7.92 4.96
N GLY A 278 -21.96 -9.10 5.39
CA GLY A 278 -22.76 -10.02 6.19
C GLY A 278 -23.18 -9.46 7.55
N GLU A 279 -22.34 -8.62 8.20
CA GLU A 279 -22.70 -7.92 9.44
C GLU A 279 -23.65 -6.74 9.19
N GLU A 280 -23.43 -5.98 8.11
CA GLU A 280 -24.23 -4.81 7.75
C GLU A 280 -25.63 -5.18 7.23
N GLU A 281 -25.73 -6.23 6.40
CA GLU A 281 -26.97 -6.71 5.79
C GLU A 281 -27.67 -7.80 6.62
N GLY A 282 -26.89 -8.58 7.38
CA GLY A 282 -27.37 -9.71 8.16
C GLY A 282 -27.93 -9.33 9.51
N GLN A 283 -29.19 -8.90 9.55
CA GLN A 283 -29.99 -8.95 10.76
C GLN A 283 -31.19 -9.87 10.54
N LEU A 284 -31.29 -10.95 11.33
CA LEU A 284 -32.58 -11.62 11.51
C LEU A 284 -33.53 -10.61 12.16
N PRO A 285 -34.77 -10.46 11.68
CA PRO A 285 -35.73 -9.55 12.29
C PRO A 285 -35.84 -9.86 13.78
N VAL A 286 -35.61 -8.85 14.63
CA VAL A 286 -35.77 -8.97 16.07
C VAL A 286 -37.22 -9.38 16.31
N ALA A 287 -37.43 -10.60 16.82
CA ALA A 287 -38.77 -11.05 17.20
C ALA A 287 -39.36 -10.00 18.14
N ALA A 288 -40.50 -9.41 17.74
CA ALA A 288 -41.20 -8.44 18.56
C ALA A 288 -41.44 -9.06 19.95
N PRO A 289 -41.25 -8.31 21.05
CA PRO A 289 -41.55 -8.81 22.38
C PRO A 289 -43.01 -9.25 22.44
N ASP A 290 -43.21 -10.55 22.69
CA ASP A 290 -44.52 -11.20 22.74
C ASP A 290 -45.40 -10.49 23.78
N THR A 291 -46.39 -9.75 23.31
CA THR A 291 -47.32 -8.99 24.15
C THR A 291 -48.64 -9.76 24.25
N THR A 292 -48.56 -10.93 24.87
CA THR A 292 -49.69 -11.85 25.09
C THR A 292 -49.24 -12.81 26.21
N GLN A 293 -49.82 -12.96 27.40
CA GLN A 293 -51.11 -12.62 28.00
C GLN A 293 -50.96 -12.84 29.52
N GLU A 294 -51.18 -11.82 30.36
CA GLU A 294 -51.64 -12.04 31.73
C GLU A 294 -53.13 -12.38 31.64
N ILE A 295 -53.46 -13.67 31.62
CA ILE A 295 -54.82 -14.12 31.93
C ILE A 295 -54.74 -15.12 33.07
N ALA A 296 -55.31 -14.67 34.19
CA ALA A 296 -55.50 -15.39 35.43
C ALA A 296 -56.04 -16.81 35.21
N THR A 297 -55.56 -17.76 36.01
CA THR A 297 -56.34 -18.97 36.31
C THR A 297 -56.38 -19.19 37.81
N GLN A 298 -57.54 -18.85 38.37
CA GLN A 298 -57.99 -19.33 39.66
C GLN A 298 -58.16 -20.85 39.63
N SER A 299 -57.79 -21.44 40.77
CA SER A 299 -57.95 -22.79 41.29
C SER A 299 -59.10 -23.64 40.73
N VAL A 300 -58.77 -24.89 40.33
CA VAL A 300 -59.65 -26.05 40.54
C VAL A 300 -58.80 -27.25 41.01
N LYS A 301 -59.10 -27.74 42.21
CA LYS A 301 -58.59 -29.02 42.76
C LYS A 301 -59.38 -30.17 42.16
N ILE A 302 -58.73 -31.18 41.60
CA ILE A 302 -59.24 -32.56 41.54
C ILE A 302 -58.10 -33.53 41.90
N ASN A 303 -58.49 -34.59 42.58
CA ASN A 303 -57.72 -35.46 43.46
C ASN A 303 -57.45 -36.83 42.80
N GLN A 304 -56.34 -37.46 43.20
CA GLN A 304 -56.04 -38.91 43.21
C GLN A 304 -55.67 -39.67 41.92
N GLY A 305 -54.57 -40.43 42.01
CA GLY A 305 -54.30 -41.63 41.21
C GLY A 305 -52.81 -41.96 40.99
N LYS A 306 -52.16 -42.60 41.97
CA LYS A 306 -50.92 -43.40 41.74
C LYS A 306 -51.34 -44.83 41.37
N PRO A 307 -50.57 -45.56 40.53
CA PRO A 307 -49.64 -46.51 41.14
C PRO A 307 -48.28 -46.69 40.42
N HIS A 308 -47.35 -47.25 41.21
CA HIS A 308 -46.04 -47.81 40.88
C HIS A 308 -46.08 -48.98 39.88
N PHE A 309 -44.96 -49.23 39.16
CA PHE A 309 -44.00 -50.37 39.32
C PHE A 309 -43.07 -50.46 38.08
N THR A 310 -41.75 -50.25 38.23
CA THR A 310 -40.60 -51.20 38.14
C THR A 310 -40.19 -51.73 36.76
N GLY A 311 -38.88 -51.72 36.49
CA GLY A 311 -38.26 -52.55 35.45
C GLY A 311 -36.83 -52.13 35.12
N SER A 312 -35.87 -52.90 35.62
CA SER A 312 -34.41 -52.73 35.49
C SER A 312 -33.82 -53.37 34.23
N ALA A 313 -32.69 -52.80 33.80
CA ALA A 313 -31.52 -53.42 33.16
C ALA A 313 -31.64 -53.97 31.72
N PHE A 314 -30.76 -53.52 30.82
CA PHE A 314 -29.88 -54.38 30.03
C PHE A 314 -28.64 -53.60 29.54
N ASN A 315 -27.47 -54.25 29.68
CA ASN A 315 -26.13 -53.84 29.26
C ASN A 315 -25.89 -54.12 27.77
N GLU A 316 -24.75 -53.58 27.27
CA GLU A 316 -23.79 -54.10 26.26
C GLU A 316 -23.45 -53.06 25.18
N THR A 317 -22.28 -52.40 25.27
CA THR A 317 -20.95 -52.76 24.72
C THR A 317 -20.84 -52.73 23.19
N GLY A 318 -19.85 -51.99 22.68
CA GLY A 318 -19.13 -52.37 21.46
C GLY A 318 -18.98 -51.32 20.36
N SER A 319 -17.82 -50.64 20.35
CA SER A 319 -16.90 -50.44 19.22
C SER A 319 -17.46 -50.24 17.79
N SER A 320 -17.10 -49.14 17.13
CA SER A 320 -15.87 -49.08 16.31
C SER A 320 -15.79 -47.81 15.44
N PHE A 321 -14.55 -47.37 15.28
CA PHE A 321 -14.06 -46.37 14.34
C PHE A 321 -14.32 -46.78 12.88
N LEU A 322 -14.65 -45.81 12.02
CA LEU A 322 -14.36 -45.89 10.59
C LEU A 322 -13.70 -44.61 10.08
N SER A 323 -12.43 -44.78 9.72
CA SER A 323 -11.57 -43.92 8.92
C SER A 323 -11.97 -44.05 7.44
N VAL A 324 -12.03 -42.93 6.71
CA VAL A 324 -12.02 -42.93 5.24
C VAL A 324 -10.92 -41.98 4.75
N LYS A 325 -9.84 -42.59 4.26
CA LYS A 325 -8.87 -42.03 3.30
C LYS A 325 -9.08 -42.77 1.98
N SER A 326 -9.00 -42.04 0.86
CA SER A 326 -8.40 -42.40 -0.46
C SER A 326 -9.11 -41.58 -1.55
N HIS A 327 -8.36 -40.69 -2.21
CA HIS A 327 -7.74 -40.83 -3.54
C HIS A 327 -8.69 -40.41 -4.68
N GLU A 328 -8.40 -39.27 -5.30
CA GLU A 328 -7.66 -39.15 -6.57
C GLU A 328 -7.02 -37.76 -6.65
#